data_AF-A0A497PRA6-F1
#
_entry.id   AF-A0A497PRA6-F1
#
_cell.length_a   1.000
_cell.length_b   1.000
_cell.length_c   1.000
_cell.angle_alpha   90.00
_cell.angle_beta   90.00
_cell.angle_gamma   90.00
#
_symmetry.space_group_name_H-M   'P 1'
#
loop_
_entity.id
_entity.type
_entity.pdbx_description
1 polymer ?
#
loop_
_entity_poly.entity_id
_entity_poly.type
_entity_poly.pdbx_seq_one_letter_code
_entity_poly.pdbx_strand_id
1 'polypeptide(L)' 'MVVSDFLGEEEKGSYVTEMWDSIKAETDNAYLFGDAGYDDDFWLPKSQISVRELSNGYEVKIPFWLAEKKGIV' A
#
# COMPACT_ATOMS: atom_id res chain seq x y z
N MET A 1 -2.38 34.90 -2.39
CA MET A 1 -1.19 34.09 -2.04
C MET A 1 -1.54 33.40 -0.73
N VAL A 2 -2.10 32.20 -0.80
CA VAL A 2 -2.48 31.43 0.39
C VAL A 2 -1.30 30.52 0.68
N VAL A 3 -0.73 30.73 1.86
CA VAL A 3 0.44 30.04 2.40
C VAL A 3 0.05 28.61 2.72
N SER A 4 0.96 27.70 2.40
CA SER A 4 0.91 26.28 2.67
C SER A 4 0.69 25.98 4.16
N ASP A 5 -0.25 25.07 4.46
CA ASP A 5 -0.18 24.22 5.65
C ASP A 5 -0.29 22.77 5.19
N PHE A 6 0.90 22.18 5.18
CA PHE A 6 1.18 20.76 5.15
C PHE A 6 0.92 20.24 6.58
N LEU A 7 0.29 19.07 6.71
CA LEU A 7 -0.04 18.34 7.95
C LEU A 7 -1.38 18.69 8.60
N GLY A 8 -2.33 17.76 8.53
CA GLY A 8 -3.45 17.72 9.46
C GLY A 8 -4.72 17.13 8.88
N GLU A 9 -4.76 15.80 8.69
CA GLU A 9 -5.98 15.04 8.95
C GLU A 9 -5.60 13.57 9.18
N GLU A 10 -5.38 13.24 10.46
CA GLU A 10 -5.46 11.87 10.94
C GLU A 10 -6.86 11.31 10.65
N GLU A 11 -7.06 10.71 9.48
CA GLU A 11 -8.18 9.78 9.29
C GLU A 11 -7.87 8.51 10.10
N LYS A 12 -8.19 8.54 11.39
CA LYS A 12 -8.30 7.35 12.22
C LYS A 12 -9.34 6.42 11.60
N GLY A 13 -8.90 5.45 10.79
CA GLY A 13 -9.53 4.13 10.80
C GLY A 13 -9.89 3.45 9.49
N SER A 14 -9.12 3.51 8.40
CA SER A 14 -9.47 2.64 7.25
C SER A 14 -8.30 2.03 6.47
N TYR A 15 -7.21 2.75 6.23
CA TYR A 15 -6.11 2.25 5.38
C TYR A 15 -4.72 2.54 5.97
N VAL A 16 -3.82 1.56 5.87
CA VAL A 16 -2.37 1.77 5.89
C VAL A 16 -1.99 2.29 4.51
N THR A 17 -1.57 3.55 4.50
CA THR A 17 -0.99 4.28 3.37
C THR A 17 0.43 4.52 3.85
N GLU A 18 1.49 3.87 3.38
CA GLU A 18 2.02 3.89 2.02
C GLU A 18 3.10 2.81 2.00
N MET A 19 2.93 1.77 1.18
CA MET A 19 4.05 0.87 0.88
C MET A 19 4.56 1.20 -0.51
N TRP A 20 5.81 1.64 -0.58
CA TRP A 20 6.56 1.82 -1.81
C TRP A 20 7.21 0.47 -2.13
N ASP A 21 6.52 -0.36 -2.91
CA ASP A 21 7.00 -1.70 -3.24
C ASP A 21 6.88 -1.96 -4.74
N SER A 22 7.76 -2.82 -5.23
CA SER A 22 7.73 -3.37 -6.56
C SER A 22 6.72 -4.53 -6.64
N ILE A 23 5.84 -4.48 -7.64
CA ILE A 23 5.00 -5.64 -7.98
C ILE A 23 5.92 -6.68 -8.64
N LYS A 24 6.19 -7.77 -7.93
CA LYS A 24 7.02 -8.89 -8.42
C LYS A 24 6.29 -9.77 -9.42
N ALA A 25 5.00 -9.98 -9.19
CA ALA A 25 4.14 -10.78 -10.05
C ALA A 25 2.68 -10.33 -9.98
N GLU A 26 1.92 -10.62 -11.03
CA GLU A 26 0.52 -10.29 -11.14
C GLU A 26 -0.27 -11.51 -11.63
N THR A 27 -1.45 -11.70 -11.06
CA THR A 27 -2.49 -12.62 -11.56
C THR A 27 -3.73 -11.81 -11.90
N ASP A 28 -4.75 -12.44 -12.50
CA ASP A 28 -6.03 -11.76 -12.76
C ASP A 28 -6.64 -11.13 -11.50
N ASN A 29 -6.40 -11.71 -10.32
CA ASN A 29 -7.10 -11.34 -9.08
C ASN A 29 -6.21 -10.75 -7.98
N ALA A 30 -4.87 -10.82 -8.10
CA ALA A 30 -3.96 -10.41 -7.03
C ALA A 30 -2.60 -9.90 -7.56
N TYR A 31 -1.96 -9.05 -6.77
CA TYR A 31 -0.56 -8.64 -6.94
C TYR A 31 0.31 -9.30 -5.88
N LEU A 32 1.51 -9.73 -6.28
CA LEU A 32 2.58 -10.16 -5.38
C LEU A 32 3.48 -8.96 -5.12
N PHE A 33 3.52 -8.54 -3.86
CA PHE A 33 4.44 -7.52 -3.37
C PHE A 33 5.60 -8.19 -2.64
N GLY A 34 6.76 -7.56 -2.71
CA GLY A 34 7.93 -7.99 -1.99
C GLY A 34 9.14 -7.16 -2.39
N ASP A 35 9.68 -6.42 -1.44
CA ASP A 35 10.94 -5.71 -1.55
C ASP A 35 11.71 -5.73 -0.21
N ALA A 36 12.98 -5.32 -0.24
CA ALA A 36 14.09 -5.57 0.68
C ALA A 36 13.95 -5.12 2.16
N GLY A 37 12.73 -4.96 2.66
CA GLY A 37 12.41 -4.65 4.07
C GLY A 37 11.46 -5.65 4.75
N TYR A 38 10.82 -6.55 4.00
CA TYR A 38 9.99 -7.62 4.54
C TYR A 38 10.67 -8.98 4.32
N ASP A 39 10.63 -9.84 5.34
CA ASP A 39 11.26 -11.17 5.27
C ASP A 39 10.56 -12.11 4.26
N ASP A 40 9.29 -11.85 3.93
CA ASP A 40 8.48 -12.71 3.06
C ASP A 40 7.66 -11.92 2.02
N ASP A 41 7.59 -12.46 0.80
CA ASP A 41 6.71 -11.99 -0.27
C ASP A 41 5.24 -12.28 0.08
N PHE A 42 4.33 -11.36 -0.25
CA PHE A 42 2.91 -11.54 0.05
C PHE A 42 1.97 -11.13 -1.08
N TRP A 43 0.90 -11.91 -1.21
CA TRP A 43 -0.18 -11.65 -2.16
C TRP A 43 -1.25 -10.75 -1.55
N LEU A 44 -1.60 -9.69 -2.28
CA LEU A 44 -2.74 -8.83 -2.00
C LEU A 44 -3.78 -8.91 -3.12
N PRO A 45 -5.06 -9.20 -2.80
CA PRO A 45 -6.12 -9.27 -3.79
C PRO A 45 -6.50 -7.87 -4.30
N LYS A 46 -6.56 -7.70 -5.62
CA LYS A 46 -6.83 -6.42 -6.30
C LYS A 46 -8.15 -5.79 -5.88
N SER A 47 -9.15 -6.60 -5.54
CA SER A 47 -10.47 -6.14 -5.09
C SER A 47 -10.47 -5.49 -3.71
N GLN A 48 -9.39 -5.63 -2.94
CA GLN A 48 -9.30 -5.15 -1.56
C GLN A 48 -8.26 -4.04 -1.37
N ILE A 49 -7.51 -3.69 -2.41
CA ILE A 49 -6.45 -2.67 -2.35
C ILE A 49 -6.61 -1.67 -3.49
N SER A 50 -6.03 -0.49 -3.31
CA SER A 50 -5.89 0.49 -4.39
C SER A 50 -4.41 0.63 -4.74
N VAL A 51 -4.09 0.52 -6.03
CA VAL A 51 -2.73 0.67 -6.53
C VAL A 51 -2.71 1.85 -7.48
N ARG A 52 -1.74 2.74 -7.28
CA ARG A 52 -1.49 3.87 -8.16
C ARG A 52 -0.04 3.81 -8.64
N GLU A 53 0.14 3.78 -9.95
CA GLU A 53 1.46 3.89 -10.56
C GLU A 53 1.98 5.33 -10.47
N LEU A 54 3.23 5.47 -10.03
CA LEU A 54 3.97 6.71 -9.93
C LEU A 54 5.22 6.62 -10.84
N SER A 55 5.87 7.75 -11.10
CA SER A 55 7.07 7.81 -11.96
C SER A 55 8.25 6.96 -11.48
N ASN A 56 8.23 6.50 -10.22
CA ASN A 56 9.32 5.79 -9.55
C ASN A 56 8.84 4.56 -8.76
N GLY A 57 7.63 4.03 -9.02
CA GLY A 57 7.12 2.85 -8.34
C GLY A 57 5.61 2.82 -8.23
N TYR A 58 5.08 2.07 -7.26
CA TYR A 58 3.65 1.95 -7.01
C TYR A 58 3.32 2.44 -5.59
N GLU A 59 2.32 3.30 -5.49
CA GLU A 59 1.67 3.64 -4.23
C GLU A 59 0.54 2.63 -3.98
N VAL A 60 0.66 1.84 -2.91
CA VAL A 60 -0.34 0.84 -2.53
C VAL A 60 -1.05 1.30 -1.26
N LYS A 61 -2.39 1.33 -1.33
CA LYS A 61 -3.26 1.56 -0.17
C LYS A 61 -3.89 0.24 0.26
N ILE A 62 -3.57 -0.17 1.48
CA ILE A 62 -3.99 -1.46 2.04
C ILE A 62 -4.91 -1.18 3.23
N PRO A 63 -6.12 -1.75 3.28
CA PRO A 63 -6.96 -1.63 4.46
C PRO A 63 -6.23 -2.09 5.72
N PHE A 64 -6.40 -1.39 6.85
CA PHE A 64 -5.68 -1.70 8.09
C PHE A 64 -5.87 -3.16 8.55
N TRP A 65 -7.12 -3.65 8.50
CA TRP A 65 -7.44 -5.03 8.85
C TRP A 65 -6.72 -6.07 7.97
N LEU A 66 -6.44 -5.73 6.71
CA LEU A 66 -5.73 -6.60 5.78
C LEU A 66 -4.22 -6.55 6.06
N ALA A 67 -3.70 -5.38 6.38
CA ALA A 67 -2.31 -5.18 6.78
C ALA A 67 -1.98 -5.94 8.08
N GLU A 68 -2.81 -5.84 9.13
CA GLU A 68 -2.65 -6.61 10.37
C GLU A 68 -2.71 -8.12 10.11
N LYS A 69 -3.67 -8.57 9.31
CA LYS A 69 -3.81 -10.00 8.96
C LYS A 69 -2.58 -10.55 8.21
N LYS A 70 -1.88 -9.69 7.48
CA LYS A 70 -0.68 -10.04 6.72
C LYS A 70 0.62 -9.80 7.48
N GLY A 71 0.56 -9.20 8.67
CA GLY A 71 1.75 -8.84 9.46
C GLY A 71 2.58 -7.72 8.81
N ILE A 72 1.95 -6.86 8.01
CA ILE A 72 2.61 -5.71 7.37
C ILE A 72 2.82 -4.58 8.40
N VAL A 73 1.92 -4.51 9.39
CA VAL A 73 1.94 -3.62 10.57
C VAL A 73 1.76 -4.43 11.84
#